data_AF-A0A2E0XAF2-F1
#
_entry.id   AF-A0A2E0XAF2-F1
#
_cell.length_a   1.000
_cell.length_b   1.000
_cell.length_c   1.000
_cell.angle_alpha   90.00
_cell.angle_beta   90.00
_cell.angle_gamma   90.00
#
_symmetry.space_group_name_H-M   'P 1'
#
loop_
_entity.id
_entity.type
_entity.pdbx_description
1 polymer ?
#
loop_
_entity_poly.entity_id
_entity_poly.type
_entity_poly.pdbx_seq_one_letter_code
_entity_poly.pdbx_strand_id
1 'polypeptide(L)'
;MRDITKTYADPLDLVWLHAAGRMGMRVVRSAEVNASWDGAGVLTIGTPETLDPDDSLAQMILHETCHALVEGPGCERLLDWGLVNAPDRKAHEHAALRVQAALADTVGMRAFFASTTMFRPYYDALGADPLADDGDPAVPLATGAWERARQGAWAAALADALSRTAMLARALQGVTPPESLWHDVT
;
A
#
# COMPACT_ATOMS: atom_id res chain seq x y z
N MET A 1 17.71 -10.97 -37.88
CA MET A 1 17.58 -10.75 -36.43
C MET A 1 16.32 -9.92 -36.23
N ARG A 2 15.48 -10.23 -35.24
CA ARG A 2 14.27 -9.43 -34.96
C ARG A 2 14.64 -8.34 -33.96
N ASP A 3 14.24 -7.10 -34.23
CA ASP A 3 14.50 -5.97 -33.33
C ASP A 3 13.70 -6.07 -32.03
N ILE A 4 14.31 -5.65 -30.93
CA ILE A 4 13.67 -5.57 -29.62
C ILE A 4 12.91 -4.25 -29.56
N THR A 5 11.58 -4.33 -29.60
CA THR A 5 10.68 -3.15 -29.54
C THR A 5 9.83 -3.10 -28.28
N LYS A 6 9.90 -4.14 -27.42
CA LYS A 6 9.13 -4.27 -26.19
C LYS A 6 9.98 -4.95 -25.12
N THR A 7 9.82 -4.54 -23.88
CA THR A 7 10.38 -5.17 -22.69
C THR A 7 9.26 -5.80 -21.86
N TYR A 8 9.59 -6.83 -21.09
CA TYR A 8 8.69 -7.39 -20.09
C TYR A 8 8.72 -6.52 -18.84
N ALA A 9 7.59 -6.39 -18.16
CA ALA A 9 7.44 -5.76 -16.86
C ALA A 9 6.48 -6.59 -16.02
N ASP A 10 6.62 -6.53 -14.70
CA ASP A 10 5.71 -7.21 -13.78
C ASP A 10 4.29 -6.63 -13.93
N PRO A 11 3.27 -7.47 -14.19
CA PRO A 11 1.89 -6.99 -14.33
C PRO A 11 1.34 -6.26 -13.10
N LEU A 12 1.72 -6.66 -11.89
CA LEU A 12 1.30 -6.02 -10.66
C LEU A 12 1.96 -4.63 -10.52
N ASP A 13 3.24 -4.51 -10.88
CA ASP A 13 3.93 -3.22 -10.91
C ASP A 13 3.24 -2.26 -11.88
N LEU A 14 2.87 -2.72 -13.08
CA LEU A 14 2.15 -1.90 -14.06
C LEU A 14 0.82 -1.36 -13.50
N VAL A 15 0.08 -2.19 -12.75
CA VAL A 15 -1.19 -1.80 -12.12
C VAL A 15 -0.96 -0.69 -11.09
N TRP A 16 -0.02 -0.89 -10.18
CA TRP A 16 0.19 0.04 -9.06
C TRP A 16 0.94 1.30 -9.46
N LEU A 17 1.85 1.25 -10.43
CA LEU A 17 2.45 2.43 -11.04
C LEU A 17 1.41 3.28 -11.78
N HIS A 18 0.46 2.64 -12.47
CA HIS A 18 -0.66 3.36 -13.10
C HIS A 18 -1.55 4.03 -12.06
N ALA A 19 -1.88 3.33 -10.97
CA ALA A 19 -2.67 3.87 -9.87
C ALA A 19 -1.96 5.05 -9.19
N ALA A 20 -0.67 4.90 -8.87
CA ALA A 20 0.16 5.97 -8.31
C ALA A 20 0.17 7.22 -9.21
N GLY A 21 0.35 7.04 -10.51
CA GLY A 21 0.28 8.14 -11.48
C GLY A 21 -1.07 8.85 -11.49
N ARG A 22 -2.18 8.10 -11.40
CA ARG A 22 -3.54 8.68 -11.28
C ARG A 22 -3.76 9.43 -9.96
N MET A 23 -3.03 9.08 -8.91
CA MET A 23 -3.04 9.76 -7.61
C MET A 23 -2.07 10.96 -7.57
N GLY A 24 -1.32 11.22 -8.64
CA GLY A 24 -0.36 12.33 -8.73
C GLY A 24 1.05 11.97 -8.23
N MET A 25 1.34 10.69 -8.02
CA MET A 25 2.64 10.21 -7.54
C MET A 25 3.48 9.65 -8.69
N ARG A 26 4.70 10.14 -8.82
CA ARG A 26 5.75 9.53 -9.64
C ARG A 26 6.61 8.65 -8.75
N VAL A 27 6.55 7.34 -8.99
CA VAL A 27 7.33 6.37 -8.22
C VAL A 27 8.75 6.27 -8.77
N VAL A 28 9.75 6.30 -7.88
CA VAL A 28 11.16 6.08 -8.17
C VAL A 28 11.70 4.99 -7.26
N ARG A 29 12.66 4.20 -7.75
CA ARG A 29 13.34 3.16 -6.96
C ARG A 29 14.72 3.63 -6.53
N SER A 30 15.08 3.44 -5.26
CA SER A 30 16.39 3.82 -4.70
C SER A 30 16.82 2.82 -3.62
N ALA A 31 18.12 2.55 -3.50
CA ALA A 31 18.66 1.70 -2.44
C ALA A 31 18.92 2.46 -1.12
N GLU A 32 18.63 3.76 -1.08
CA GLU A 32 18.99 4.65 0.04
C GLU A 32 17.87 4.84 1.08
N VAL A 33 16.64 4.46 0.75
CA VAL A 33 15.45 4.64 1.60
C VAL A 33 14.55 3.42 1.54
N ASN A 34 13.74 3.20 2.59
CA ASN A 34 12.68 2.20 2.53
C ASN A 34 11.47 2.74 1.74
N ALA A 35 10.92 3.86 2.20
CA ALA A 35 9.99 4.70 1.47
C ALA A 35 10.20 6.15 1.89
N SER A 36 10.00 7.09 0.97
CA SER A 36 10.02 8.51 1.28
C SER A 36 9.22 9.32 0.25
N TRP A 37 8.45 10.28 0.75
CA TRP A 37 7.71 11.23 -0.05
C TRP A 37 8.36 12.61 0.01
N ASP A 38 8.61 13.21 -1.15
CA ASP A 38 9.37 14.47 -1.24
C ASP A 38 8.56 15.75 -0.98
N GLY A 39 7.24 15.65 -0.80
CA GLY A 39 6.36 16.82 -0.71
C GLY A 39 6.05 17.50 -2.05
N ALA A 40 6.47 16.91 -3.17
CA ALA A 40 6.49 17.56 -4.49
C ALA A 40 6.15 16.63 -5.66
N GLY A 41 5.62 15.43 -5.41
CA GLY A 41 5.14 14.52 -6.45
C GLY A 41 5.95 13.23 -6.61
N VAL A 42 7.01 13.02 -5.84
CA VAL A 42 7.88 11.85 -5.97
C VAL A 42 7.78 10.96 -4.74
N LEU A 43 7.35 9.72 -4.98
CA LEU A 43 7.41 8.65 -4.00
C LEU A 43 8.63 7.78 -4.30
N THR A 44 9.64 7.85 -3.45
CA THR A 44 10.84 7.00 -3.56
C THR A 44 10.63 5.74 -2.73
N ILE A 45 10.82 4.58 -3.32
CA ILE A 45 10.67 3.27 -2.65
C ILE A 45 11.96 2.48 -2.81
N GLY A 46 12.34 1.73 -1.77
CA GLY A 46 13.51 0.86 -1.70
C GLY A 46 13.65 -0.04 -2.94
N THR A 47 14.85 -0.35 -3.41
CA THR A 47 15.00 -1.40 -4.44
C THR A 47 14.72 -2.77 -3.83
N PRO A 48 14.40 -3.81 -4.63
CA PRO A 48 14.07 -5.14 -4.08
C PRO A 48 15.11 -5.69 -3.12
N GLU A 49 16.39 -5.33 -3.30
CA GLU A 49 17.50 -5.78 -2.45
C GLU A 49 17.51 -5.14 -1.05
N THR A 50 16.75 -4.07 -0.85
CA THR A 50 16.68 -3.33 0.43
C THR A 50 15.36 -3.55 1.18
N LEU A 51 14.43 -4.31 0.60
CA LEU A 51 13.10 -4.60 1.18
C LEU A 51 13.06 -6.03 1.74
N ASP A 52 12.05 -6.34 2.57
CA ASP A 52 11.83 -7.71 3.02
C ASP A 52 11.49 -8.61 1.80
N PRO A 53 11.83 -9.90 1.79
CA PRO A 53 11.58 -10.79 0.64
C PRO A 53 10.10 -10.93 0.23
N ASP A 54 9.17 -10.58 1.12
CA ASP A 54 7.73 -10.57 0.90
C ASP A 54 7.15 -9.16 0.71
N ASP A 55 8.01 -8.16 0.50
CA ASP A 55 7.60 -6.84 0.02
C ASP A 55 7.47 -6.82 -1.50
N SER A 56 6.32 -6.35 -1.98
CA SER A 56 6.09 -5.97 -3.37
C SER A 56 6.01 -4.45 -3.51
N LEU A 57 6.29 -3.94 -4.71
CA LEU A 57 6.08 -2.52 -5.02
C LEU A 57 4.62 -2.10 -4.76
N ALA A 58 3.66 -3.00 -5.00
CA ALA A 58 2.25 -2.78 -4.72
C ALA A 58 1.95 -2.56 -3.24
N GLN A 59 2.48 -3.41 -2.35
CA GLN A 59 2.36 -3.23 -0.90
C GLN A 59 2.91 -1.87 -0.47
N MET A 60 4.10 -1.52 -0.95
CA MET A 60 4.74 -0.25 -0.62
C MET A 60 3.93 0.96 -1.10
N ILE A 61 3.40 0.94 -2.33
CA ILE A 61 2.55 2.04 -2.83
C ILE A 61 1.25 2.12 -2.03
N LEU A 62 0.60 1.00 -1.73
CA LEU A 62 -0.63 0.99 -0.93
C LEU A 62 -0.39 1.56 0.47
N HIS A 63 0.67 1.13 1.12
CA HIS A 63 1.03 1.57 2.46
C HIS A 63 1.27 3.09 2.53
N GLU A 64 2.09 3.61 1.62
CA GLU A 64 2.37 5.04 1.52
C GLU A 64 1.11 5.86 1.16
N THR A 65 0.22 5.28 0.34
CA THR A 65 -1.09 5.89 0.08
C THR A 65 -1.94 5.95 1.35
N CYS A 66 -1.89 4.92 2.20
CA CYS A 66 -2.60 4.91 3.47
C CYS A 66 -2.04 5.96 4.45
N HIS A 67 -0.72 6.18 4.47
CA HIS A 67 -0.15 7.30 5.23
C HIS A 67 -0.72 8.65 4.79
N ALA A 68 -0.66 8.96 3.49
CA ALA A 68 -1.20 10.21 2.97
C ALA A 68 -2.71 10.36 3.27
N LEU A 69 -3.48 9.26 3.19
CA LEU A 69 -4.89 9.26 3.57
C LEU A 69 -5.09 9.52 5.07
N VAL A 70 -4.24 8.99 5.95
CA VAL A 70 -4.28 9.23 7.41
C VAL A 70 -3.97 10.69 7.72
N GLU A 71 -2.88 11.24 7.17
CA GLU A 71 -2.50 12.65 7.38
C GLU A 71 -3.53 13.62 6.79
N GLY A 72 -4.21 13.22 5.71
CA GLY A 72 -5.32 13.97 5.13
C GLY A 72 -4.90 15.17 4.29
N PRO A 73 -5.83 16.12 4.02
CA PRO A 73 -5.59 17.18 3.05
C PRO A 73 -4.42 18.11 3.41
N GLY A 74 -3.53 18.37 2.45
CA GLY A 74 -2.38 19.25 2.62
C GLY A 74 -1.08 18.51 2.90
N CYS A 75 -1.14 17.23 3.31
CA CYS A 75 0.04 16.40 3.57
C CYS A 75 0.91 16.21 2.33
N GLU A 76 0.34 16.30 1.13
CA GLU A 76 1.05 16.11 -0.13
C GLU A 76 2.16 17.13 -0.37
N ARG A 77 2.14 18.25 0.36
CA ARG A 77 3.16 19.32 0.32
C ARG A 77 4.23 19.21 1.40
N LEU A 78 4.15 18.18 2.25
CA LEU A 78 5.05 17.97 3.38
C LEU A 78 5.95 16.77 3.12
N LEU A 79 7.21 16.86 3.58
CA LEU A 79 8.14 15.72 3.55
C LEU A 79 7.55 14.54 4.35
N ASP A 80 7.57 13.35 3.76
CA ASP A 80 6.99 12.11 4.32
C ASP A 80 5.59 12.35 4.91
N TRP A 81 4.75 13.07 4.15
CA TRP A 81 3.37 13.40 4.48
C TRP A 81 3.20 14.28 5.73
N GLY A 82 4.30 14.74 6.33
CA GLY A 82 4.32 15.46 7.62
C GLY A 82 4.62 14.57 8.83
N LEU A 83 4.79 13.25 8.63
CA LEU A 83 5.03 12.28 9.71
C LEU A 83 6.34 12.53 10.48
N VAL A 84 7.34 13.16 9.86
CA VAL A 84 8.62 13.50 10.52
C VAL A 84 8.40 14.35 11.78
N ASN A 85 7.34 15.15 11.81
CA ASN A 85 7.02 16.05 12.91
C ASN A 85 5.82 15.58 13.77
N ALA A 86 5.30 14.38 13.53
CA ALA A 86 4.12 13.86 14.23
C ALA A 86 4.50 13.40 15.66
N PRO A 87 3.92 14.00 16.73
CA PRO A 87 4.26 13.65 18.10
C PRO A 87 3.80 12.22 18.49
N ASP A 88 2.83 11.65 17.78
CA ASP A 88 2.33 10.28 17.96
C ASP A 88 2.46 9.46 16.67
N ARG A 89 3.68 9.42 16.11
CA ARG A 89 3.97 8.69 14.87
C ARG A 89 3.50 7.23 14.88
N LYS A 90 3.46 6.58 16.05
CA LYS A 90 3.01 5.19 16.18
C LYS A 90 1.51 5.04 15.93
N ALA A 91 0.67 5.93 16.46
CA ALA A 91 -0.77 5.87 16.19
C ALA A 91 -1.08 6.12 14.70
N HIS A 92 -0.33 6.99 14.04
CA HIS A 92 -0.47 7.26 12.61
C HIS A 92 -0.05 6.06 11.73
N GLU A 93 1.06 5.41 12.10
CA GLU A 93 1.49 4.13 11.50
C GLU A 93 0.42 3.05 11.62
N HIS A 94 -0.04 2.82 12.84
CA HIS A 94 -1.12 1.88 13.13
C HIS A 94 -2.42 2.20 12.35
N ALA A 95 -2.74 3.49 12.20
CA ALA A 95 -3.90 3.91 11.44
C ALA A 95 -3.75 3.60 9.95
N ALA A 96 -2.56 3.81 9.38
CA ALA A 96 -2.29 3.45 7.99
C ALA A 96 -2.43 1.94 7.77
N LEU A 97 -1.92 1.13 8.71
CA LEU A 97 -2.05 -0.33 8.70
C LEU A 97 -3.51 -0.80 8.79
N ARG A 98 -4.33 -0.19 9.65
CA ARG A 98 -5.77 -0.51 9.74
C ARG A 98 -6.51 -0.20 8.44
N VAL A 99 -6.22 0.95 7.82
CA VAL A 99 -6.82 1.33 6.53
C VAL A 99 -6.38 0.40 5.41
N GLN A 100 -5.09 0.03 5.39
CA GLN A 100 -4.54 -0.94 4.45
C GLN A 100 -5.25 -2.29 4.55
N ALA A 101 -5.42 -2.81 5.77
CA ALA A 101 -6.19 -4.03 6.01
C ALA A 101 -7.63 -3.90 5.51
N ALA A 102 -8.33 -2.82 5.89
CA ALA A 102 -9.72 -2.60 5.50
C ALA A 102 -9.90 -2.47 3.98
N LEU A 103 -8.95 -1.82 3.29
CA LEU A 103 -8.93 -1.72 1.83
C LEU A 103 -8.67 -3.07 1.17
N ALA A 104 -7.70 -3.82 1.66
CA ALA A 104 -7.36 -5.15 1.14
C ALA A 104 -8.52 -6.15 1.34
N ASP A 105 -9.26 -6.05 2.45
CA ASP A 105 -10.45 -6.87 2.71
C ASP A 105 -11.54 -6.70 1.66
N THR A 106 -11.69 -5.51 1.08
CA THR A 106 -12.73 -5.24 0.05
C THR A 106 -12.62 -6.14 -1.17
N VAL A 107 -11.43 -6.73 -1.39
CA VAL A 107 -11.13 -7.62 -2.51
C VAL A 107 -10.58 -8.97 -2.06
N GLY A 108 -10.64 -9.28 -0.76
CA GLY A 108 -10.17 -10.55 -0.19
C GLY A 108 -8.65 -10.70 -0.15
N MET A 109 -7.88 -9.62 -0.27
CA MET A 109 -6.42 -9.66 -0.44
C MET A 109 -5.65 -9.27 0.84
N ARG A 110 -6.25 -9.43 2.03
CA ARG A 110 -5.64 -8.96 3.30
C ARG A 110 -4.26 -9.55 3.56
N ALA A 111 -4.09 -10.85 3.36
CA ALA A 111 -2.83 -11.54 3.57
C ALA A 111 -1.76 -11.10 2.56
N PHE A 112 -2.13 -10.94 1.29
CA PHE A 112 -1.22 -10.46 0.25
C PHE A 112 -0.69 -9.06 0.55
N PHE A 113 -1.57 -8.15 0.99
CA PHE A 113 -1.21 -6.79 1.34
C PHE A 113 -0.81 -6.64 2.81
N ALA A 114 -0.43 -7.71 3.51
CA ALA A 114 -0.04 -7.61 4.91
C ALA A 114 1.20 -6.73 5.09
N SER A 115 1.26 -6.06 6.24
CA SER A 115 2.47 -5.34 6.66
C SER A 115 3.64 -6.29 6.77
N THR A 116 4.80 -5.83 6.33
CA THR A 116 6.08 -6.51 6.56
C THR A 116 6.79 -5.90 7.77
N THR A 117 8.05 -6.31 8.02
CA THR A 117 8.91 -5.79 9.08
C THR A 117 8.40 -5.98 10.53
N MET A 118 8.65 -4.99 11.41
CA MET A 118 8.35 -5.02 12.84
C MET A 118 6.86 -4.84 13.18
N PHE A 119 6.04 -4.44 12.21
CA PHE A 119 4.61 -4.20 12.41
C PHE A 119 3.72 -5.42 12.09
N ARG A 120 4.31 -6.54 11.62
CA ARG A 120 3.61 -7.83 11.44
C ARG A 120 2.74 -8.20 12.65
N PRO A 121 3.25 -8.17 13.91
CA PRO A 121 2.43 -8.58 15.05
C PRO A 121 1.22 -7.68 15.28
N TYR A 122 1.31 -6.40 14.91
CA TYR A 122 0.16 -5.48 15.00
C TYR A 122 -0.87 -5.80 13.92
N TYR A 123 -0.43 -5.91 12.68
CA TYR A 123 -1.30 -6.18 11.54
C TYR A 123 -2.01 -7.54 11.66
N ASP A 124 -1.28 -8.58 12.07
CA ASP A 124 -1.81 -9.93 12.25
C ASP A 124 -2.81 -10.04 13.42
N ALA A 125 -2.70 -9.13 14.40
CA ALA A 125 -3.63 -9.05 15.52
C ALA A 125 -4.94 -8.32 15.17
N LEU A 126 -5.04 -7.68 14.00
CA LEU A 126 -6.26 -6.99 13.59
C LEU A 126 -7.40 -7.99 13.38
N GLY A 127 -8.54 -7.72 14.01
CA GLY A 127 -9.75 -8.53 13.90
C GLY A 127 -10.36 -8.50 12.49
N ALA A 128 -11.48 -9.21 12.33
CA ALA A 128 -12.20 -9.25 11.05
C ALA A 128 -12.64 -7.86 10.56
N ASP A 129 -12.89 -6.93 11.48
CA ASP A 129 -13.10 -5.52 11.20
C ASP A 129 -11.90 -4.70 11.71
N PRO A 130 -10.97 -4.25 10.83
CA PRO A 130 -9.80 -3.46 11.23
C PRO A 130 -10.15 -2.08 11.80
N LEU A 131 -11.35 -1.58 11.50
CA LEU A 131 -11.81 -0.24 11.89
C LEU A 131 -12.71 -0.29 13.14
N ALA A 132 -12.90 -1.46 13.73
CA ALA A 132 -13.65 -1.61 14.97
C ALA A 132 -13.00 -0.78 16.09
N ASP A 133 -13.85 -0.09 16.86
CA ASP A 133 -13.41 0.67 18.04
C ASP A 133 -13.02 -0.30 19.18
N ASP A 134 -11.72 -0.42 19.40
CA ASP A 134 -11.09 -1.24 20.43
C ASP A 134 -10.30 -0.39 21.45
N GLY A 135 -10.46 0.94 21.41
CA GLY A 135 -9.73 1.89 22.24
C GLY A 135 -8.32 2.24 21.75
N ASP A 136 -7.86 1.70 20.61
CA ASP A 136 -6.60 2.11 19.99
C ASP A 136 -6.72 3.55 19.43
N PRO A 137 -5.82 4.48 19.79
CA PRO A 137 -5.82 5.86 19.27
C PRO A 137 -5.71 5.95 17.75
N ALA A 138 -5.31 4.87 17.07
CA ALA A 138 -5.30 4.78 15.62
C ALA A 138 -6.70 4.74 14.98
N VAL A 139 -7.73 4.26 15.68
CA VAL A 139 -9.07 4.02 15.11
C VAL A 139 -9.73 5.29 14.56
N PRO A 140 -9.76 6.43 15.28
CA PRO A 140 -10.33 7.66 14.72
C PRO A 140 -9.60 8.16 13.47
N LEU A 141 -8.27 8.03 13.44
CA LEU A 141 -7.45 8.41 12.28
C LEU A 141 -7.74 7.50 11.08
N ALA A 142 -7.77 6.19 11.31
CA ALA A 142 -8.07 5.18 10.31
C ALA A 142 -9.49 5.34 9.73
N THR A 143 -10.48 5.63 10.58
CA THR A 143 -11.86 5.88 10.15
C THR A 143 -11.95 7.10 9.22
N GLY A 144 -11.25 8.19 9.55
CA GLY A 144 -11.20 9.36 8.69
C GLY A 144 -10.52 9.09 7.34
N ALA A 145 -9.43 8.32 7.36
CA ALA A 145 -8.71 7.90 6.16
C ALA A 145 -9.54 6.96 5.28
N TRP A 146 -10.31 6.05 5.87
CA TRP A 146 -11.22 5.15 5.17
C TRP A 146 -12.27 5.90 4.35
N GLU A 147 -12.90 6.92 4.94
CA GLU A 147 -13.86 7.74 4.22
C GLU A 147 -13.21 8.50 3.06
N ARG A 148 -11.99 9.04 3.27
CA ARG A 148 -11.20 9.67 2.19
C ARG A 148 -10.83 8.66 1.09
N ALA A 149 -10.49 7.43 1.44
CA ALA A 149 -10.13 6.40 0.49
C ALA A 149 -11.31 6.02 -0.42
N ARG A 150 -12.55 6.10 0.10
CA ARG A 150 -13.76 5.70 -0.64
C ARG A 150 -14.46 6.83 -1.38
N GLN A 151 -14.33 8.06 -0.89
CA GLN A 151 -15.08 9.20 -1.41
C GLN A 151 -14.18 10.28 -2.02
N GLY A 152 -12.87 10.22 -1.76
CA GLY A 152 -11.90 11.22 -2.20
C GLY A 152 -11.42 11.03 -3.64
N ALA A 153 -10.51 11.92 -4.05
CA ALA A 153 -9.97 11.97 -5.41
C ALA A 153 -9.25 10.67 -5.83
N TRP A 154 -8.76 9.89 -4.87
CA TRP A 154 -8.02 8.66 -5.11
C TRP A 154 -8.89 7.39 -5.14
N ALA A 155 -10.18 7.49 -4.80
CA ALA A 155 -11.05 6.34 -4.66
C ALA A 155 -11.12 5.45 -5.91
N ALA A 156 -11.25 6.07 -7.08
CA ALA A 156 -11.32 5.35 -8.35
C ALA A 156 -9.98 4.74 -8.78
N ALA A 157 -8.85 5.26 -8.30
CA ALA A 157 -7.53 4.68 -8.59
C ALA A 157 -7.27 3.48 -7.67
N LEU A 158 -7.55 3.63 -6.37
CA LEU A 158 -7.42 2.57 -5.37
C LEU A 158 -8.33 1.38 -5.67
N ALA A 159 -9.62 1.62 -5.92
CA ALA A 159 -10.57 0.54 -6.20
C ALA A 159 -10.19 -0.26 -7.45
N ASP A 160 -9.73 0.41 -8.52
CA ASP A 160 -9.27 -0.26 -9.75
C ASP A 160 -7.99 -1.07 -9.50
N ALA A 161 -7.00 -0.53 -8.77
CA ALA A 161 -5.75 -1.23 -8.45
C ALA A 161 -5.98 -2.49 -7.59
N LEU A 162 -6.79 -2.37 -6.54
CA LEU A 162 -7.18 -3.48 -5.67
C LEU A 162 -7.93 -4.56 -6.46
N SER A 163 -8.92 -4.15 -7.27
CA SER A 163 -9.69 -5.07 -8.10
C SER A 163 -8.80 -5.84 -9.10
N ARG A 164 -7.89 -5.15 -9.80
CA ARG A 164 -6.93 -5.77 -10.72
C ARG A 164 -5.95 -6.69 -10.01
N THR A 165 -5.53 -6.36 -8.80
CA THR A 165 -4.67 -7.23 -7.98
C THR A 165 -5.38 -8.54 -7.68
N ALA A 166 -6.65 -8.49 -7.26
CA ALA A 166 -7.46 -9.69 -7.04
C ALA A 166 -7.72 -10.48 -8.33
N MET A 167 -7.83 -9.82 -9.49
CA MET A 167 -7.90 -10.51 -10.79
C MET A 167 -6.62 -11.28 -11.11
N LEU A 168 -5.45 -10.71 -10.82
CA LEU A 168 -4.16 -11.39 -10.99
C LEU A 168 -4.06 -12.61 -10.05
N ALA A 169 -4.44 -12.46 -8.78
CA ALA A 169 -4.47 -13.56 -7.82
C ALA A 169 -5.34 -14.73 -8.33
N ARG A 170 -6.56 -14.44 -8.81
CA ARG A 170 -7.44 -15.47 -9.40
C ARG A 170 -6.82 -16.15 -10.62
N ALA A 171 -6.08 -15.40 -11.45
CA ALA A 171 -5.41 -15.97 -12.63
C ALA A 171 -4.24 -16.89 -12.26
N LEU A 172 -3.67 -16.74 -11.06
CA LEU A 172 -2.55 -17.51 -10.54
C LEU A 172 -2.99 -18.69 -9.65
N GLN A 173 -4.29 -18.85 -9.40
CA GLN A 173 -4.82 -19.89 -8.53
C GLN A 173 -4.43 -21.30 -9.02
N GLY A 174 -3.86 -22.11 -8.12
CA GLY A 174 -3.48 -23.50 -8.39
C GLY A 174 -2.18 -23.68 -9.18
N VAL A 175 -1.47 -22.59 -9.52
CA VAL A 175 -0.17 -22.66 -10.22
C VAL A 175 0.98 -22.03 -9.43
N THR A 176 0.68 -21.40 -8.28
CA THR A 176 1.69 -20.78 -7.42
C THR A 176 2.29 -21.81 -6.46
N PRO A 177 3.61 -21.76 -6.22
CA PRO A 177 4.23 -22.62 -5.23
C PRO A 177 3.94 -22.09 -3.80
N PRO A 178 4.04 -22.94 -2.75
CA PRO A 178 3.65 -22.57 -1.38
C PRO A 178 4.37 -21.38 -0.77
N GLU A 179 5.60 -21.12 -1.21
CA GLU A 179 6.43 -19.99 -0.78
C GLU A 179 6.09 -18.66 -1.44
N SER A 180 5.20 -18.67 -2.44
CA SER A 180 4.80 -17.46 -3.14
C SER A 180 3.83 -16.62 -2.31
N LEU A 181 4.01 -15.30 -2.30
CA LEU A 181 3.03 -14.36 -1.75
C LEU A 181 1.65 -14.50 -2.43
N TRP A 182 1.60 -15.04 -3.65
CA TRP A 182 0.36 -15.33 -4.39
C TRP A 182 -0.30 -16.66 -4.02
N HIS A 183 0.25 -17.43 -3.08
CA HIS A 183 -0.31 -18.71 -2.68
C HIS A 183 -1.52 -18.53 -1.74
N ASP A 184 -2.63 -19.19 -2.04
CA ASP A 184 -3.86 -19.24 -1.22
C ASP A 184 -4.43 -17.88 -0.75
N VAL A 185 -4.24 -16.81 -1.53
CA VAL A 185 -4.72 -15.45 -1.23
C VAL A 185 -6.18 -15.17 -1.63
N THR A 186 -6.96 -16.19 -2.04
CA THR A 186 -8.36 -16.05 -2.48
C THR A 186 -9.28 -17.09 -1.88
#